data_AF-A0A1B8FZP6-F1
#
_entry.id   AF-A0A1B8FZP6-F1
#
_cell.length_a   1.000
_cell.length_b   1.000
_cell.length_c   1.000
_cell.angle_alpha   90.00
_cell.angle_beta   90.00
_cell.angle_gamma   90.00
#
_symmetry.space_group_name_H-M   'P 1'
#
loop_
_entity.id
_entity.type
_entity.pdbx_description
1 polymer ?
#
loop_
_entity_poly.entity_id
_entity_poly.type
_entity_poly.pdbx_seq_one_letter_code
_entity_poly.pdbx_strand_id
1 'polypeptide(L)'
;MSKDKWSPAYYREGRQPAWEIGAAASNFHNRFGGEKYLWGNTPAMDVLNLEQNEGLNYADDIALLFAASGDLRHVVKTIANIPQGITQQFTVTMNDREFDVVARNAILLLLALTSQDSKEANTPPDIAEALIHVWYSASIPSSVMSLLQNRVKPLIVELCSRIVDKPPNAVLAKTWKFSTGKTLRLALKKKD
;
A
#
# COMPACT_ATOMS: atom_id res chain seq x y z
N MET A 1 10.47 10.45 -25.01
CA MET A 1 10.10 9.04 -25.25
C MET A 1 8.59 8.94 -25.07
N SER A 2 7.82 8.38 -25.99
CA SER A 2 6.38 8.18 -25.76
C SER A 2 6.16 6.96 -24.84
N LYS A 3 5.16 7.01 -23.96
CA LYS A 3 4.81 5.93 -23.02
C LYS A 3 4.65 4.58 -23.72
N ASP A 4 4.12 4.62 -24.94
CA ASP A 4 3.86 3.47 -25.82
C ASP A 4 5.12 2.73 -26.31
N LYS A 5 6.31 3.30 -26.09
CA LYS A 5 7.60 2.66 -26.46
C LYS A 5 8.48 2.33 -25.27
N TRP A 6 8.04 2.61 -24.04
CA TRP A 6 8.86 2.33 -22.87
C TRP A 6 8.84 0.83 -22.55
N SER A 7 10.01 0.28 -22.24
CA SER A 7 10.17 -1.06 -21.69
C SER A 7 11.35 -1.07 -20.71
N PRO A 8 11.28 -1.87 -19.63
CA PRO A 8 12.37 -1.95 -18.67
C PRO A 8 13.69 -2.34 -19.34
N ALA A 9 14.80 -1.80 -18.87
CA ALA A 9 16.13 -2.06 -19.44
C ALA A 9 16.47 -3.56 -19.48
N TYR A 10 16.17 -4.30 -18.41
CA TYR A 10 16.39 -5.75 -18.37
C TYR A 10 15.62 -6.49 -19.47
N TYR A 11 14.39 -6.05 -19.79
CA TYR A 11 13.58 -6.64 -20.86
C TYR A 11 14.19 -6.35 -22.24
N ARG A 12 14.62 -5.11 -22.48
CA ARG A 12 15.28 -4.71 -23.74
C ARG A 12 16.64 -5.40 -23.93
N GLU A 13 17.34 -5.67 -22.84
CA GLU A 13 18.67 -6.29 -22.82
C GLU A 13 18.60 -7.82 -22.75
N GLY A 14 17.41 -8.43 -22.76
CA GLY A 14 17.23 -9.88 -22.65
C GLY A 14 17.77 -10.46 -21.34
N ARG A 15 17.91 -9.63 -20.30
CA ARG A 15 18.40 -10.05 -19.00
C ARG A 15 17.22 -10.46 -18.12
N GLN A 16 17.43 -11.56 -17.41
CA GLN A 16 16.51 -11.95 -16.34
C GLN A 16 16.55 -10.87 -15.24
N PRO A 17 15.41 -10.48 -14.65
CA PRO A 17 15.40 -9.48 -13.59
C PRO A 17 16.24 -9.94 -12.40
N ALA A 18 16.98 -9.04 -11.77
CA ALA A 18 17.92 -9.39 -10.69
C ALA A 18 17.25 -10.11 -9.49
N TRP A 19 15.94 -9.90 -9.29
CA TRP A 19 15.13 -10.55 -8.25
C TRP A 19 14.66 -11.97 -8.62
N GLU A 20 14.87 -12.42 -9.86
CA GLU A 20 14.48 -13.75 -10.35
C GLU A 20 15.69 -14.68 -10.60
N ILE A 21 16.87 -14.34 -10.09
CA ILE A 21 18.10 -15.12 -10.31
C ILE A 21 18.69 -15.62 -8.99
N GLY A 22 19.27 -16.82 -9.00
CA GLY A 22 20.04 -17.37 -7.89
C GLY A 22 19.25 -17.49 -6.58
N ALA A 23 19.87 -17.14 -5.46
CA ALA A 23 19.24 -17.20 -4.13
C ALA A 23 18.01 -16.29 -3.99
N ALA A 24 17.95 -15.19 -4.75
CA ALA A 24 16.79 -14.29 -4.78
C ALA A 24 15.58 -14.94 -5.46
N ALA A 25 15.82 -15.77 -6.49
CA ALA A 25 14.78 -16.57 -7.13
C ALA A 25 14.22 -17.63 -6.19
N SER A 26 15.07 -18.31 -5.41
CA SER A 26 14.60 -19.36 -4.49
C SER A 26 13.92 -18.82 -3.23
N ASN A 27 14.19 -17.57 -2.85
CA ASN A 27 13.58 -16.87 -1.72
C ASN A 27 12.44 -15.98 -2.21
N PHE A 28 11.48 -16.57 -2.94
CA PHE A 28 10.37 -15.85 -3.55
C PHE A 28 9.70 -14.89 -2.56
N HIS A 29 9.61 -15.27 -1.28
CA HIS A 29 9.28 -14.36 -0.20
C HIS A 29 9.91 -14.85 1.12
N ASN A 30 10.12 -13.95 2.10
CA ASN A 30 10.50 -14.36 3.46
C ASN A 30 9.35 -15.19 4.07
N ARG A 31 9.41 -16.51 3.86
CA ARG A 31 8.40 -17.45 4.32
C ARG A 31 8.26 -17.34 5.83
N PHE A 32 7.03 -17.17 6.29
CA PHE A 32 6.70 -17.10 7.70
C PHE A 32 5.48 -17.96 7.98
N GLY A 33 5.60 -18.91 8.90
CA GLY A 33 4.50 -19.80 9.25
C GLY A 33 3.99 -20.66 8.10
N GLY A 34 4.85 -21.05 7.14
CA GLY A 34 4.49 -21.89 6.00
C GLY A 34 4.63 -21.15 4.66
N GLU A 35 3.55 -21.09 3.88
CA GLU A 35 3.54 -20.48 2.54
C GLU A 35 3.30 -18.97 2.53
N LYS A 36 3.06 -18.36 3.69
CA LYS A 36 2.81 -16.93 3.82
C LYS A 36 4.10 -16.13 3.85
N TYR A 37 3.99 -14.84 3.57
CA TYR A 37 5.09 -13.88 3.70
C TYR A 37 4.69 -12.67 4.52
N LEU A 38 5.58 -12.26 5.41
CA LEU A 38 5.35 -11.07 6.24
C LEU A 38 5.63 -9.79 5.48
N TRP A 39 6.66 -9.76 4.65
CA TRP A 39 7.06 -8.55 3.94
C TRP A 39 7.69 -8.97 2.61
N GLY A 40 7.63 -8.11 1.61
CA GLY A 40 8.34 -8.33 0.34
C GLY A 40 9.85 -8.61 0.52
N ASN A 41 10.51 -8.98 -0.56
CA ASN A 41 11.91 -9.46 -0.56
C ASN A 41 12.95 -8.43 -1.02
N THR A 42 12.55 -7.21 -1.35
CA THR A 42 13.43 -6.14 -1.86
C THR A 42 13.54 -4.94 -0.91
N PRO A 43 14.64 -4.17 -0.92
CA PRO A 43 14.70 -2.88 -0.23
C PRO A 43 13.60 -1.93 -0.72
N ALA A 44 13.18 -0.99 0.14
CA ALA A 44 12.24 0.05 -0.28
C ALA A 44 12.87 0.92 -1.37
N MET A 45 12.16 1.06 -2.50
CA MET A 45 12.59 1.84 -3.65
C MET A 45 11.53 2.87 -4.00
N ASP A 46 11.99 4.03 -4.43
CA ASP A 46 11.15 5.02 -5.10
C ASP A 46 10.94 4.57 -6.55
N VAL A 47 9.74 4.05 -6.82
CA VAL A 47 9.39 3.49 -8.12
C VAL A 47 9.13 4.59 -9.13
N LEU A 48 8.69 5.77 -8.68
CA LEU A 48 8.43 6.90 -9.56
C LEU A 48 9.72 7.60 -9.95
N ASN A 49 10.59 7.91 -8.98
CA ASN A 49 11.84 8.64 -9.18
C ASN A 49 11.66 9.83 -10.15
N LEU A 50 10.66 10.67 -9.83
CA LEU A 50 10.02 11.60 -10.78
C LEU A 50 11.03 12.49 -11.51
N GLU A 51 11.99 13.05 -10.77
CA GLU A 51 13.00 13.96 -11.32
C GLU A 51 13.85 13.31 -12.41
N GLN A 52 14.21 12.04 -12.24
CA GLN A 52 15.12 11.32 -13.14
C GLN A 52 14.38 10.61 -14.29
N ASN A 53 13.10 10.30 -14.10
CA ASN A 53 12.29 9.58 -15.07
C ASN A 53 11.49 10.53 -15.98
N GLU A 54 10.41 11.12 -15.46
CA GLU A 54 9.54 12.02 -16.23
C GLU A 54 9.99 13.49 -16.21
N GLY A 55 10.80 13.86 -15.22
CA GLY A 55 11.26 15.23 -14.96
C GLY A 55 10.28 16.04 -14.11
N LEU A 56 10.80 17.06 -13.42
CA LEU A 56 10.00 17.93 -12.54
C LEU A 56 8.94 18.77 -13.27
N ASN A 57 9.09 18.92 -14.59
CA ASN A 57 8.13 19.65 -15.44
C ASN A 57 7.00 18.76 -15.97
N TYR A 58 6.91 17.50 -15.52
CA TYR A 58 5.83 16.60 -15.91
C TYR A 58 4.48 17.15 -15.43
N ALA A 59 3.56 17.40 -16.38
CA ALA A 59 2.35 18.17 -16.11
C ALA A 59 1.09 17.31 -15.89
N ASP A 60 1.10 16.05 -16.35
CA ASP A 60 -0.08 15.19 -16.33
C ASP A 60 -0.25 14.47 -14.99
N ASP A 61 -1.47 14.02 -14.68
CA ASP A 61 -1.73 13.16 -13.53
C ASP A 61 -0.94 11.83 -13.60
N ILE A 62 -0.56 11.32 -12.43
CA ILE A 62 0.32 10.15 -12.29
C ILE A 62 -0.47 8.97 -11.75
N ALA A 63 -0.42 7.84 -12.46
CA ALA A 63 -0.98 6.57 -12.01
C ALA A 63 0.16 5.56 -11.75
N LEU A 64 0.22 5.04 -10.52
CA LEU A 64 1.22 4.06 -10.08
C LEU A 64 0.56 2.72 -9.81
N LEU A 65 1.15 1.65 -10.32
CA LEU A 65 0.73 0.26 -10.06
C LEU A 65 1.82 -0.48 -9.28
N PHE A 66 1.51 -0.87 -8.05
CA PHE A 66 2.31 -1.79 -7.24
C PHE A 66 1.70 -3.18 -7.31
N ALA A 67 2.01 -3.89 -8.40
CA ALA A 67 1.52 -5.24 -8.63
C ALA A 67 2.22 -6.24 -7.69
N ALA A 68 1.44 -7.16 -7.10
CA ALA A 68 1.96 -8.12 -6.11
C ALA A 68 2.80 -7.41 -5.02
N SER A 69 2.21 -6.32 -4.47
CA SER A 69 2.89 -5.32 -3.66
C SER A 69 3.63 -5.88 -2.45
N GLY A 70 3.15 -6.95 -1.84
CA GLY A 70 3.66 -7.52 -0.59
C GLY A 70 3.40 -6.61 0.62
N ASP A 71 3.93 -5.40 0.63
CA ASP A 71 3.68 -4.42 1.68
C ASP A 71 3.76 -2.98 1.15
N LEU A 72 3.58 -2.00 2.03
CA LEU A 72 3.56 -0.60 1.63
C LEU A 72 4.96 0.02 1.46
N ARG A 73 6.09 -0.72 1.56
CA ARG A 73 7.43 -0.09 1.63
C ARG A 73 7.72 0.79 0.40
N HIS A 74 7.35 0.29 -0.78
CA HIS A 74 7.61 0.95 -2.05
C HIS A 74 6.67 2.13 -2.20
N VAL A 75 5.41 1.96 -1.77
CA VAL A 75 4.41 3.04 -1.74
C VAL A 75 4.88 4.17 -0.84
N VAL A 76 5.25 3.87 0.40
CA VAL A 76 5.72 4.87 1.38
C VAL A 76 6.99 5.57 0.86
N LYS A 77 7.98 4.82 0.37
CA LYS A 77 9.22 5.41 -0.15
C LYS A 77 8.98 6.29 -1.37
N THR A 78 8.12 5.86 -2.29
CA THR A 78 7.75 6.62 -3.48
C THR A 78 7.01 7.91 -3.09
N ILE A 79 5.98 7.82 -2.24
CA ILE A 79 5.21 9.00 -1.80
C ILE A 79 6.09 9.99 -1.02
N ALA A 80 6.94 9.50 -0.12
CA ALA A 80 7.82 10.34 0.69
C ALA A 80 8.88 11.09 -0.14
N ASN A 81 9.22 10.57 -1.32
CA ASN A 81 10.18 11.17 -2.23
C ASN A 81 9.52 12.08 -3.29
N ILE A 82 8.19 12.25 -3.29
CA ILE A 82 7.55 13.18 -4.23
C ILE A 82 8.06 14.60 -3.93
N PRO A 83 8.61 15.32 -4.93
CA PRO A 83 9.11 16.67 -4.76
C PRO A 83 8.02 17.62 -4.23
N GLN A 84 8.43 18.59 -3.41
CA GLN A 84 7.51 19.64 -2.96
C GLN A 84 7.07 20.52 -4.14
N GLY A 85 5.83 21.01 -4.11
CA GLY A 85 5.28 21.90 -5.14
C GLY A 85 4.63 21.20 -6.33
N ILE A 86 4.62 19.86 -6.34
CA ILE A 86 3.89 19.05 -7.30
C ILE A 86 2.38 19.26 -7.16
N THR A 87 1.70 19.57 -8.28
CA THR A 87 0.25 19.83 -8.34
C THR A 87 -0.54 18.69 -8.98
N GLN A 88 0.15 17.71 -9.56
CA GLN A 88 -0.44 16.54 -10.20
C GLN A 88 -1.23 15.69 -9.19
N GLN A 89 -2.32 15.08 -9.64
CA GLN A 89 -3.01 14.07 -8.85
C GLN A 89 -2.30 12.72 -8.96
N PHE A 90 -2.18 12.03 -7.82
CA PHE A 90 -1.61 10.69 -7.76
C PHE A 90 -2.70 9.64 -7.52
N THR A 91 -2.76 8.66 -8.42
CA THR A 91 -3.56 7.46 -8.24
C THR A 91 -2.64 6.28 -7.99
N VAL A 92 -2.66 5.74 -6.78
CA VAL A 92 -1.89 4.55 -6.41
C VAL A 92 -2.80 3.33 -6.38
N THR A 93 -2.52 2.34 -7.22
CA THR A 93 -3.19 1.05 -7.23
C THR A 93 -2.22 -0.02 -6.73
N MET A 94 -2.71 -0.87 -5.83
CA MET A 94 -1.94 -2.02 -5.36
C MET A 94 -2.82 -3.24 -5.23
N ASN A 95 -2.22 -4.40 -5.47
CA ASN A 95 -2.86 -5.68 -5.25
C ASN A 95 -1.88 -6.67 -4.63
N ASP A 96 -2.44 -7.75 -4.12
CA ASP A 96 -1.69 -8.90 -3.65
C ASP A 96 -2.59 -10.14 -3.80
N ARG A 97 -1.99 -11.33 -3.89
CA ARG A 97 -2.75 -12.58 -3.96
C ARG A 97 -3.22 -13.03 -2.57
N GLU A 98 -2.46 -12.69 -1.53
CA GLU A 98 -2.73 -13.13 -0.16
C GLU A 98 -3.66 -12.13 0.53
N PHE A 99 -4.81 -12.60 0.98
CA PHE A 99 -5.80 -11.76 1.68
C PHE A 99 -5.21 -11.05 2.90
N ASP A 100 -4.43 -11.77 3.72
CA ASP A 100 -3.85 -11.21 4.94
C ASP A 100 -2.93 -10.02 4.66
N VAL A 101 -2.24 -10.05 3.51
CA VAL A 101 -1.40 -8.95 3.04
C VAL A 101 -2.26 -7.76 2.65
N VAL A 102 -3.30 -7.96 1.85
CA VAL A 102 -4.22 -6.88 1.46
C VAL A 102 -4.92 -6.29 2.69
N ALA A 103 -5.35 -7.13 3.63
CA ALA A 103 -5.99 -6.73 4.87
C ALA A 103 -5.05 -5.86 5.73
N ARG A 104 -3.80 -6.30 5.94
CA ARG A 104 -2.81 -5.49 6.66
C ARG A 104 -2.56 -4.15 5.98
N ASN A 105 -2.33 -4.16 4.67
CA ASN A 105 -2.07 -2.93 3.90
C ASN A 105 -3.26 -1.97 3.99
N ALA A 106 -4.49 -2.47 3.93
CA ALA A 106 -5.69 -1.68 4.12
C ALA A 106 -5.79 -1.10 5.55
N ILE A 107 -5.47 -1.88 6.58
CA ILE A 107 -5.45 -1.41 7.98
C ILE A 107 -4.43 -0.28 8.17
N LEU A 108 -3.21 -0.45 7.65
CA LEU A 108 -2.15 0.56 7.71
C LEU A 108 -2.58 1.86 7.00
N LEU A 109 -3.16 1.76 5.80
CA LEU A 109 -3.64 2.91 5.05
C LEU A 109 -4.81 3.61 5.76
N LEU A 110 -5.78 2.85 6.29
CA LEU A 110 -6.88 3.42 7.06
C LEU A 110 -6.37 4.11 8.33
N LEU A 111 -5.41 3.54 9.05
CA LEU A 111 -4.82 4.16 10.23
C LEU A 111 -4.12 5.48 9.88
N ALA A 112 -3.33 5.50 8.81
CA ALA A 112 -2.61 6.67 8.34
C ALA A 112 -3.54 7.79 7.83
N LEU A 113 -4.65 7.44 7.18
CA LEU A 113 -5.57 8.40 6.59
C LEU A 113 -6.59 8.93 7.59
N THR A 114 -7.04 8.10 8.54
CA THR A 114 -7.95 8.54 9.61
C THR A 114 -7.28 9.43 10.64
N SER A 115 -5.95 9.34 10.80
CA SER A 115 -5.23 10.20 11.74
C SER A 115 -5.23 11.68 11.35
N GLN A 116 -5.49 11.98 10.09
CA GLN A 116 -5.60 13.33 9.54
C GLN A 116 -6.98 13.96 9.83
N ASP A 117 -7.99 13.13 10.14
CA ASP A 117 -9.38 13.56 10.34
C ASP A 117 -9.77 13.66 11.83
N SER A 118 -8.91 13.18 12.74
CA SER A 118 -9.18 13.17 14.18
C SER A 118 -8.76 14.47 14.85
N LYS A 119 -9.60 15.01 15.74
CA LYS A 119 -9.24 16.11 16.66
C LYS A 119 -8.34 15.68 17.83
N GLU A 120 -7.92 14.42 17.86
CA GLU A 120 -7.07 13.86 18.92
C GLU A 120 -5.62 14.34 18.78
N ALA A 121 -4.92 14.43 19.91
CA ALA A 121 -3.58 15.01 20.05
C ALA A 121 -2.41 14.19 19.44
N ASN A 122 -2.68 13.14 18.65
CA ASN A 122 -1.62 12.32 18.08
C ASN A 122 -0.90 13.09 16.97
N THR A 123 0.40 13.27 17.14
CA THR A 123 1.28 13.93 16.19
C THR A 123 1.66 12.98 15.05
N PRO A 124 2.17 13.48 13.90
CA PRO A 124 2.63 12.59 12.82
C PRO A 124 3.67 11.54 13.26
N PRO A 125 4.65 11.84 14.15
CA PRO A 125 5.51 10.83 14.74
C PRO A 125 4.78 9.70 15.48
N ASP A 126 3.77 10.02 16.30
CA ASP A 126 3.01 9.01 17.06
C ASP A 126 2.29 8.03 16.11
N ILE A 127 1.76 8.56 14.99
CA ILE A 127 1.13 7.74 13.96
C ILE A 127 2.15 6.90 13.21
N ALA A 128 3.33 7.46 12.90
CA ALA A 128 4.41 6.71 12.27
C ALA A 128 4.88 5.54 13.14
N GLU A 129 5.03 5.76 14.46
CA GLU A 129 5.36 4.71 15.42
C GLU A 129 4.26 3.65 15.49
N ALA A 130 2.99 4.05 15.55
CA ALA A 130 1.86 3.12 15.52
C ALA A 130 1.85 2.26 14.23
N LEU A 131 2.11 2.86 13.07
CA LEU A 131 2.23 2.13 11.80
C LEU A 131 3.38 1.12 11.84
N ILE A 132 4.55 1.50 12.38
CA ILE A 132 5.69 0.60 12.54
C ILE A 132 5.34 -0.59 13.44
N HIS A 133 4.63 -0.35 14.55
CA HIS A 133 4.19 -1.42 15.43
C HIS A 133 3.24 -2.40 14.74
N VAL A 134 2.23 -1.88 14.02
CA VAL A 134 1.29 -2.72 13.25
C VAL A 134 2.01 -3.51 12.16
N TRP A 135 3.06 -2.96 11.59
CA TRP A 135 3.76 -3.57 10.46
C TRP A 135 4.79 -4.61 10.89
N TYR A 136 5.60 -4.33 11.90
CA TYR A 136 6.82 -5.10 12.19
C TYR A 136 6.88 -5.73 13.58
N SER A 137 6.04 -5.34 14.53
CA SER A 137 6.13 -5.88 15.88
C SER A 137 5.49 -7.27 15.98
N ALA A 138 6.11 -8.15 16.76
CA ALA A 138 5.55 -9.47 17.07
C ALA A 138 4.28 -9.38 17.96
N SER A 139 4.12 -8.28 18.69
CA SER A 139 2.96 -7.96 19.50
C SER A 139 2.61 -6.47 19.38
N ILE A 140 1.32 -6.16 19.50
CA ILE A 140 0.81 -4.79 19.36
C ILE A 140 0.68 -4.14 20.75
N PRO A 141 1.30 -2.98 21.02
CA PRO A 141 1.12 -2.27 22.27
C PRO A 141 -0.34 -1.89 22.51
N SER A 142 -0.78 -1.84 23.78
CA SER A 142 -2.17 -1.51 24.14
C SER A 142 -2.63 -0.13 23.64
N SER A 143 -1.71 0.83 23.55
CA SER A 143 -1.96 2.15 22.97
C SER A 143 -2.30 2.06 21.48
N VAL A 144 -1.49 1.32 20.72
CA VAL A 144 -1.69 1.08 19.29
C VAL A 144 -2.98 0.26 19.05
N MET A 145 -3.25 -0.74 19.90
CA MET A 145 -4.50 -1.50 19.83
C MET A 145 -5.72 -0.59 20.03
N SER A 146 -5.67 0.31 21.02
CA SER A 146 -6.72 1.31 21.24
C SER A 146 -6.92 2.21 20.01
N LEU A 147 -5.84 2.67 19.37
CA LEU A 147 -5.91 3.45 18.13
C LEU A 147 -6.63 2.69 17.01
N LEU A 148 -6.26 1.41 16.79
CA LEU A 148 -6.92 0.57 15.78
C LEU A 148 -8.41 0.37 16.08
N GLN A 149 -8.75 0.12 17.34
CA GLN A 149 -10.14 -0.10 17.77
C GLN A 149 -11.00 1.16 17.62
N ASN A 150 -10.44 2.34 17.88
CA ASN A 150 -11.19 3.59 17.83
C ASN A 150 -11.30 4.14 16.41
N ARG A 151 -10.27 3.94 15.57
CA ARG A 151 -10.18 4.60 14.26
C ARG A 151 -10.44 3.70 13.07
N VAL A 152 -9.92 2.46 13.10
CA VAL A 152 -9.98 1.55 11.94
C VAL A 152 -11.16 0.60 12.04
N LYS A 153 -11.38 -0.01 13.22
CA LYS A 153 -12.45 -1.00 13.43
C LYS A 153 -13.85 -0.49 13.04
N PRO A 154 -14.29 0.75 13.36
CA PRO A 154 -15.62 1.21 12.99
C PRO A 154 -15.85 1.22 11.47
N LEU A 155 -14.83 1.60 10.70
CA LEU A 155 -14.88 1.64 9.23
C LEU A 155 -15.03 0.24 8.62
N ILE A 156 -14.34 -0.74 9.20
CA ILE A 156 -14.42 -2.14 8.78
C ILE A 156 -15.76 -2.75 9.18
N VAL A 157 -16.23 -2.50 10.41
CA VAL A 157 -17.52 -3.01 10.90
C VAL A 157 -18.69 -2.46 10.06
N GLU A 158 -18.67 -1.16 9.73
CA GLU A 158 -19.65 -0.53 8.82
C GLU A 158 -19.64 -1.19 7.44
N LEU A 159 -18.46 -1.50 6.90
CA LEU A 159 -18.35 -2.20 5.62
C LEU A 159 -18.92 -3.61 5.72
N CYS A 160 -18.52 -4.38 6.73
CA CYS A 160 -18.98 -5.75 6.95
C CYS A 160 -20.50 -5.85 7.10
N SER A 161 -21.12 -4.92 7.83
CA SER A 161 -22.59 -4.91 8.00
C SER A 161 -23.33 -4.66 6.68
N ARG A 162 -22.76 -3.91 5.74
CA ARG A 162 -23.35 -3.63 4.42
C ARG A 162 -23.21 -4.76 3.42
N ILE A 163 -22.29 -5.70 3.65
CA ILE A 163 -21.99 -6.80 2.72
C ILE A 163 -22.54 -8.16 3.18
N VAL A 164 -23.21 -8.20 4.32
CA VAL A 164 -23.71 -9.43 4.96
C VAL A 164 -24.61 -10.27 4.04
N ASP A 165 -25.42 -9.64 3.20
CA ASP A 165 -26.36 -10.32 2.29
C ASP A 165 -25.84 -10.49 0.85
N LYS A 166 -24.59 -10.08 0.57
CA LYS A 166 -24.03 -10.17 -0.78
C LYS A 166 -23.59 -11.60 -1.13
N PRO A 167 -23.61 -12.01 -2.41
CA PRO A 167 -23.12 -13.33 -2.82
C PRO A 167 -21.64 -13.54 -2.44
N PRO A 168 -21.20 -14.78 -2.12
CA PRO A 168 -19.80 -15.07 -1.77
C PRO A 168 -18.78 -14.66 -2.84
N ASN A 169 -19.13 -14.83 -4.11
CA ASN A 169 -18.29 -14.50 -5.26
C ASN A 169 -18.40 -13.04 -5.71
N ALA A 170 -19.23 -12.22 -5.07
CA ALA A 170 -19.38 -10.83 -5.43
C ALA A 170 -18.10 -10.06 -5.11
N VAL A 171 -17.61 -9.30 -6.10
CA VAL A 171 -16.57 -8.30 -5.88
C VAL A 171 -17.25 -7.04 -5.35
N LEU A 172 -16.87 -6.64 -4.15
CA LEU A 172 -17.46 -5.52 -3.43
C LEU A 172 -16.40 -4.45 -3.25
N ALA A 173 -16.80 -3.19 -3.44
CA ALA A 173 -15.90 -2.06 -3.30
C ALA A 173 -16.47 -1.01 -2.35
N LYS A 174 -15.58 -0.43 -1.54
CA LYS A 174 -15.87 0.72 -0.68
C LYS A 174 -14.82 1.78 -0.93
N THR A 175 -15.29 3.01 -1.09
CA THR A 175 -14.44 4.19 -1.14
C THR A 175 -14.67 5.02 0.13
N TRP A 176 -13.60 5.28 0.87
CA TRP A 176 -13.55 6.26 1.94
C TRP A 176 -13.01 7.58 1.39
N LYS A 177 -13.59 8.69 1.83
CA LYS A 177 -13.14 10.05 1.53
C LYS A 177 -12.76 10.72 2.85
N PHE A 178 -11.58 11.30 2.91
CA PHE A 178 -11.02 11.92 4.12
C PHE A 178 -11.10 13.44 4.00
N SER A 179 -11.06 14.15 5.13
CA SER A 179 -11.24 15.61 5.18
C SER A 179 -10.19 16.37 4.37
N THR A 180 -8.99 15.79 4.25
CA THR A 180 -7.87 16.34 3.48
C THR A 180 -7.96 16.12 1.97
N GLY A 181 -9.12 15.68 1.46
CA GLY A 181 -9.35 15.41 0.03
C GLY A 181 -8.78 14.07 -0.47
N LYS A 182 -8.04 13.35 0.38
CA LYS A 182 -7.51 12.01 0.07
C LYS A 182 -8.65 10.99 0.00
N THR A 183 -8.47 9.94 -0.79
CA THR A 183 -9.44 8.84 -0.88
C THR A 183 -8.75 7.49 -0.82
N LEU A 184 -9.45 6.49 -0.29
CA LEU A 184 -9.01 5.09 -0.30
C LEU A 184 -10.14 4.24 -0.84
N ARG A 185 -9.87 3.43 -1.87
CA ARG A 185 -10.82 2.45 -2.40
C ARG A 185 -10.29 1.04 -2.13
N LEU A 186 -11.07 0.24 -1.41
CA LEU A 186 -10.81 -1.18 -1.23
C LEU A 186 -11.81 -1.98 -2.07
N ALA A 187 -11.32 -2.94 -2.85
CA ALA A 187 -12.15 -3.85 -3.64
C ALA A 187 -11.70 -5.29 -3.38
N LEU A 188 -12.61 -6.14 -2.91
CA LEU A 188 -12.34 -7.53 -2.53
C LEU A 188 -13.53 -8.41 -2.89
N LYS A 189 -13.29 -9.71 -3.09
CA LYS A 189 -14.37 -10.70 -3.06
C LYS A 189 -14.90 -10.82 -1.63
N LYS A 190 -16.18 -11.17 -1.48
CA LYS A 190 -16.75 -11.41 -0.15
C LYS A 190 -16.12 -12.62 0.55
N LYS A 191 -15.81 -13.67 -0.21
CA LYS A 191 -15.03 -14.83 0.22
C LYS A 191 -14.00 -15.17 -0.85
N ASP A 192 -12.81 -15.58 -0.42
CA ASP A 192 -11.79 -16.15 -1.29
C ASP A 192 -12.10 -17.60 -1.66
#